data_AF-A0A0F9M6E8-F1
#
_entry.id   AF-A0A0F9M6E8-F1
#
_cell.length_a   1.000
_cell.length_b   1.000
_cell.length_c   1.000
_cell.angle_alpha   90.00
_cell.angle_beta   90.00
_cell.angle_gamma   90.00
#
_symmetry.space_group_name_H-M   'P 1'
#
loop_
_entity.id
_entity.type
_entity.pdbx_description
1 polymer ?
#
loop_
_entity_poly.entity_id
_entity_poly.type
_entity_poly.pdbx_seq_one_letter_code
_entity_poly.pdbx_strand_id
1 'polypeptide(L)'
;MRLSSDYVCHSGGCPGADMTWETLGDQYNVTTIAYSFPGHHHQSTNPKILTPDELAEGMEHVITANHSLKKPISETWPPIYVQNLLARNWFQVKNSDRVYAIGRFMDDEHKLVNGGTGWTVQMAVDNDKVVHFFDQNINSWFRWKPGYTKFLQADNTPQLTIQFAGVGTRAINDNGVDAIKHIFDYNFNILL
;
A
#
# COMPACT_ATOMS: atom_id res chain seq x y z
N MET A 1 9.34 17.30 19.39
CA MET A 1 8.11 16.52 19.17
C MET A 1 7.69 16.81 17.74
N ARG A 2 7.68 15.80 16.84
CA ARG A 2 7.23 16.05 15.46
C ARG A 2 5.71 16.14 15.50
N LEU A 3 5.16 17.25 15.01
CA LEU A 3 3.72 17.41 14.91
C LEU A 3 3.23 16.45 13.82
N SER A 4 2.10 15.81 14.07
CA SER A 4 1.54 14.84 13.15
C SER A 4 1.10 15.45 11.81
N SER A 5 0.98 16.79 11.76
CA SER A 5 0.71 17.59 10.54
C SER A 5 1.73 17.44 9.41
N ASP A 6 2.92 16.90 9.70
CA ASP A 6 3.96 16.73 8.69
C ASP A 6 3.83 15.41 7.91
N TYR A 7 3.02 14.46 8.40
CA TYR A 7 2.91 13.13 7.81
C TYR A 7 1.93 13.09 6.63
N VAL A 8 2.33 12.39 5.56
CA VAL A 8 1.53 12.18 4.36
C VAL A 8 1.35 10.68 4.09
N CYS A 9 0.09 10.25 4.04
CA CYS A 9 -0.35 8.93 3.63
C CYS A 9 -0.62 8.92 2.12
N HIS A 10 0.17 8.16 1.36
CA HIS A 10 0.00 7.90 -0.07
C HIS A 10 -0.86 6.65 -0.26
N SER A 11 -2.11 6.80 -0.71
CA SER A 11 -3.09 5.71 -0.78
C SER A 11 -3.85 5.65 -2.11
N GLY A 12 -4.82 4.74 -2.25
CA GLY A 12 -5.64 4.55 -3.46
C GLY A 12 -7.12 4.90 -3.29
N GLY A 13 -7.56 5.25 -2.08
CA GLY A 13 -8.94 5.66 -1.77
C GLY A 13 -10.00 4.58 -2.00
N CYS A 14 -9.61 3.31 -2.14
CA CYS A 14 -10.55 2.21 -2.33
C CYS A 14 -11.24 1.82 -1.00
N PRO A 15 -12.50 1.31 -1.03
CA PRO A 15 -13.12 0.75 0.17
C PRO A 15 -12.22 -0.31 0.80
N GLY A 16 -12.22 -0.42 2.13
CA GLY A 16 -11.35 -1.31 2.89
C GLY A 16 -10.10 -0.57 3.40
N ALA A 17 -8.93 -1.21 3.29
CA ALA A 17 -7.71 -0.74 3.95
C ALA A 17 -7.32 0.70 3.60
N ASP A 18 -7.39 1.11 2.33
CA ASP A 18 -7.04 2.48 1.92
C ASP A 18 -7.88 3.52 2.66
N MET A 19 -9.21 3.33 2.70
CA MET A 19 -10.09 4.22 3.46
C MET A 19 -9.91 4.12 4.97
N THR A 20 -9.52 2.96 5.50
CA THR A 20 -9.19 2.81 6.92
C THR A 20 -7.93 3.62 7.27
N TRP A 21 -6.91 3.60 6.42
CA TRP A 21 -5.71 4.43 6.56
C TRP A 21 -6.06 5.93 6.55
N GLU A 22 -6.88 6.37 5.60
CA GLU A 22 -7.34 7.77 5.51
C GLU A 22 -8.15 8.17 6.76
N THR A 23 -9.21 7.43 7.06
CA THR A 23 -10.16 7.79 8.12
C THR A 23 -9.52 7.81 9.51
N LEU A 24 -8.64 6.85 9.81
CA LEU A 24 -7.93 6.84 11.09
C LEU A 24 -6.80 7.88 11.09
N GLY A 25 -6.09 8.05 9.97
CA GLY A 25 -5.03 9.05 9.85
C GLY A 25 -5.52 10.48 10.06
N ASP A 26 -6.73 10.81 9.60
CA ASP A 26 -7.34 12.13 9.79
C ASP A 26 -7.48 12.51 11.28
N GLN A 27 -7.75 11.53 12.16
CA GLN A 27 -7.83 11.75 13.61
C GLN A 27 -6.50 12.18 14.22
N TYR A 28 -5.41 11.84 13.53
CA TYR A 28 -4.04 12.19 13.87
C TYR A 28 -3.51 13.34 13.02
N ASN A 29 -4.33 14.07 12.25
CA ASN A 29 -3.87 15.13 11.33
C ASN A 29 -2.87 14.67 10.26
N VAL A 30 -2.89 13.38 9.89
CA VAL A 30 -2.11 12.88 8.75
C VAL A 30 -2.80 13.28 7.46
N THR A 31 -2.08 13.93 6.55
CA THR A 31 -2.64 14.31 5.25
C THR A 31 -2.70 13.07 4.34
N THR A 32 -3.83 12.82 3.69
CA THR A 32 -3.93 11.73 2.70
C THR A 32 -3.86 12.26 1.28
N ILE A 33 -3.14 11.56 0.39
CA ILE A 33 -3.19 11.73 -1.06
C ILE A 33 -3.67 10.40 -1.65
N ALA A 34 -4.92 10.35 -2.13
CA ALA A 34 -5.49 9.16 -2.74
C ALA A 34 -5.34 9.20 -4.26
N TYR A 35 -4.35 8.48 -4.79
CA TYR A 35 -4.09 8.42 -6.23
C TYR A 35 -5.22 7.72 -6.97
N SER A 36 -5.71 8.37 -8.03
CA SER A 36 -6.90 7.98 -8.77
C SER A 36 -6.77 8.33 -10.26
N PHE A 37 -7.78 8.02 -11.07
CA PHE A 37 -7.82 8.35 -12.50
C PHE A 37 -9.26 8.62 -12.95
N PRO A 38 -9.49 9.23 -14.13
CA PRO A 38 -10.84 9.51 -14.63
C PRO A 38 -11.73 8.25 -14.72
N GLY A 39 -12.86 8.26 -14.02
CA GLY A 39 -13.79 7.12 -13.96
C GLY A 39 -13.43 6.03 -12.96
N HIS A 40 -12.42 6.24 -12.11
CA HIS A 40 -12.15 5.35 -10.99
C HIS A 40 -13.21 5.47 -9.89
N HIS A 41 -13.69 4.32 -9.42
CA HIS A 41 -14.54 4.24 -8.24
C HIS A 41 -13.73 4.21 -6.93
N HIS A 42 -13.74 5.32 -6.19
CA HIS A 42 -13.10 5.48 -4.87
C HIS A 42 -14.00 6.24 -3.89
N GLN A 43 -13.63 6.26 -2.61
CA GLN A 43 -14.36 6.91 -1.52
C GLN A 43 -13.59 8.05 -0.85
N SER A 44 -12.30 8.23 -1.19
CA SER A 44 -11.46 9.27 -0.61
C SER A 44 -11.98 10.67 -0.88
N THR A 45 -11.86 11.54 0.12
CA THR A 45 -12.13 12.98 0.01
C THR A 45 -10.92 13.77 -0.48
N ASN A 46 -9.76 13.11 -0.60
CA ASN A 46 -8.48 13.70 -0.97
C ASN A 46 -7.90 13.12 -2.28
N PRO A 47 -8.66 13.04 -3.39
CA PRO A 47 -8.18 12.40 -4.60
C PRO A 47 -7.12 13.24 -5.33
N LYS A 48 -6.05 12.57 -5.79
CA LYS A 48 -5.16 13.07 -6.83
C LYS A 48 -5.44 12.32 -8.13
N ILE A 49 -6.02 13.00 -9.11
CA ILE A 49 -6.27 12.43 -10.44
C ILE A 49 -4.97 12.46 -11.25
N LEU A 50 -4.49 11.28 -11.64
CA LEU A 50 -3.29 11.13 -12.46
C LEU A 50 -3.55 11.50 -13.91
N THR A 51 -2.57 12.13 -14.53
CA THR A 51 -2.51 12.42 -15.96
C THR A 51 -2.25 11.16 -16.79
N PRO A 52 -2.50 11.17 -18.11
CA PRO A 52 -2.13 10.06 -18.99
C PRO A 52 -0.63 9.70 -18.94
N ASP A 53 0.25 10.71 -18.86
CA ASP A 53 1.71 10.50 -18.78
C ASP A 53 2.10 9.86 -17.44
N GLU A 54 1.50 10.30 -16.33
CA GLU A 54 1.67 9.64 -15.02
C GLU A 54 1.17 8.19 -15.06
N LEU A 55 0.03 7.91 -15.69
CA LEU A 55 -0.46 6.53 -15.83
C LEU A 55 0.47 5.68 -16.72
N ALA A 56 1.04 6.25 -17.77
CA ALA A 56 2.02 5.57 -18.62
C ALA A 56 3.28 5.21 -17.82
N GLU A 57 3.82 6.13 -17.02
CA GLU A 57 4.93 5.86 -16.09
C GLU A 57 4.57 4.71 -15.14
N GLY A 58 3.38 4.76 -14.52
CA GLY A 58 2.92 3.68 -13.65
C GLY A 58 2.87 2.32 -14.34
N MET A 59 2.50 2.28 -15.62
CA MET A 59 2.47 1.03 -16.39
C MET A 59 3.86 0.41 -16.62
N GLU A 60 4.93 1.20 -16.71
CA GLU A 60 6.30 0.68 -16.81
C GLU A 60 6.68 -0.15 -15.57
N HIS A 61 6.27 0.32 -14.39
CA HIS A 61 6.47 -0.39 -13.12
C HIS A 61 5.55 -1.61 -12.99
N VAL A 62 4.33 -1.55 -13.52
CA VAL A 62 3.43 -2.71 -13.59
C VAL A 62 4.02 -3.82 -14.46
N ILE A 63 4.59 -3.48 -15.62
CA ILE A 63 5.25 -4.45 -16.51
C ILE A 63 6.42 -5.14 -15.80
N THR A 64 7.24 -4.38 -15.07
CA THR A 64 8.34 -4.91 -14.27
C THR A 64 7.82 -5.86 -13.19
N ALA A 65 6.83 -5.43 -12.39
CA ALA A 65 6.22 -6.26 -11.35
C ALA A 65 5.57 -7.52 -11.91
N ASN A 66 4.99 -7.47 -13.11
CA ASN A 66 4.41 -8.62 -13.76
C ASN A 66 5.46 -9.72 -14.01
N HIS A 67 6.66 -9.36 -14.46
CA HIS A 67 7.76 -10.31 -14.65
C HIS A 67 8.15 -10.98 -13.33
N SER A 68 8.27 -10.21 -12.24
CA SER A 68 8.56 -10.72 -10.89
C SER A 68 7.45 -11.65 -10.37
N LEU A 69 6.18 -11.28 -10.59
CA LEU A 69 5.01 -12.08 -10.19
C LEU A 69 4.74 -13.29 -11.09
N LYS A 70 5.47 -13.43 -12.21
CA LYS A 70 5.27 -14.46 -13.24
C LYS A 70 3.83 -14.56 -13.71
N LYS A 71 3.12 -13.43 -13.78
CA LYS A 71 1.76 -13.41 -14.32
C LYS A 71 1.83 -13.35 -15.86
N PRO A 72 0.98 -14.09 -16.58
CA PRO A 72 0.99 -14.07 -18.03
C PRO A 72 0.53 -12.69 -18.53
N ILE A 73 1.38 -12.00 -19.31
CA ILE A 73 0.97 -10.85 -20.12
C ILE A 73 0.28 -11.40 -21.36
N SER A 74 -0.94 -10.97 -21.65
CA SER A 74 -1.51 -11.10 -22.99
C SER A 74 -1.72 -9.71 -23.59
N GLU A 75 -1.75 -9.60 -24.92
CA GLU A 75 -1.95 -8.33 -25.66
C GLU A 75 -3.22 -7.58 -25.27
N THR A 76 -4.17 -8.26 -24.61
CA THR A 76 -5.48 -7.76 -24.20
C THR A 76 -5.68 -7.73 -22.68
N TRP A 77 -4.64 -8.04 -21.89
CA TRP A 77 -4.77 -8.22 -20.45
C TRP A 77 -3.87 -7.27 -19.65
N PRO A 78 -4.39 -6.70 -18.56
CA PRO A 78 -5.79 -6.68 -18.12
C PRO A 78 -6.61 -5.57 -18.84
N PRO A 79 -7.94 -5.46 -18.68
CA PRO A 79 -8.72 -4.35 -19.24
C PRO A 79 -8.14 -2.98 -18.85
N ILE A 80 -8.32 -1.95 -19.67
CA ILE A 80 -7.73 -0.60 -19.44
C ILE A 80 -8.03 -0.05 -18.04
N TYR A 81 -9.23 -0.28 -17.52
CA TYR A 81 -9.60 0.11 -16.15
C TYR A 81 -8.71 -0.57 -15.10
N VAL A 82 -8.41 -1.86 -15.30
CA VAL A 82 -7.52 -2.64 -14.42
C VAL A 82 -6.07 -2.21 -14.61
N GLN A 83 -5.62 -1.93 -15.83
CA GLN A 83 -4.29 -1.36 -16.10
C GLN A 83 -4.11 -0.06 -15.32
N ASN A 84 -5.04 0.88 -15.46
CA ASN A 84 -5.00 2.14 -14.74
C ASN A 84 -5.08 1.94 -13.21
N LEU A 85 -5.78 0.89 -12.75
CA LEU A 85 -5.86 0.45 -11.34
C LEU A 85 -4.52 -0.01 -10.79
N LEU A 86 -3.69 -0.65 -11.61
CA LEU A 86 -2.34 -1.06 -11.23
C LEU A 86 -1.37 0.11 -11.38
N ALA A 87 -1.49 0.89 -12.47
CA ALA A 87 -0.61 2.02 -12.76
C ALA A 87 -0.65 3.08 -11.65
N ARG A 88 -1.83 3.48 -11.14
CA ARG A 88 -1.84 4.48 -10.06
C ARG A 88 -1.17 3.99 -8.77
N ASN A 89 -1.15 2.68 -8.53
CA ASN A 89 -0.53 2.14 -7.31
C ASN A 89 0.98 2.41 -7.31
N TRP A 90 1.60 2.61 -8.48
CA TRP A 90 2.98 3.07 -8.56
C TRP A 90 3.18 4.39 -7.84
N PHE A 91 2.24 5.33 -7.92
CA PHE A 91 2.38 6.64 -7.27
C PHE A 91 2.24 6.58 -5.75
N GLN A 92 1.62 5.52 -5.22
CA GLN A 92 1.66 5.22 -3.79
C GLN A 92 3.09 4.85 -3.39
N VAL A 93 3.73 3.97 -4.16
CA VAL A 93 5.10 3.49 -3.91
C VAL A 93 6.13 4.60 -4.13
N LYS A 94 6.12 5.23 -5.32
CA LYS A 94 7.05 6.27 -5.78
C LYS A 94 7.23 7.38 -4.74
N ASN A 95 6.11 7.87 -4.21
CA ASN A 95 6.08 9.04 -3.34
C ASN A 95 6.20 8.70 -1.85
N SER A 96 6.39 7.42 -1.51
CA SER A 96 6.57 6.94 -0.13
C SER A 96 8.02 6.55 0.15
N ASP A 97 8.48 6.75 1.37
CA ASP A 97 9.72 6.20 1.91
C ASP A 97 9.58 4.69 2.14
N ARG A 98 8.41 4.26 2.61
CA ARG A 98 8.07 2.86 2.94
C ARG A 98 6.60 2.57 2.68
N VAL A 99 6.31 1.29 2.43
CA VAL A 99 4.96 0.78 2.22
C VAL A 99 4.47 0.02 3.44
N TYR A 100 3.24 0.32 3.88
CA TYR A 100 2.53 -0.33 4.99
C TYR A 100 1.24 -0.91 4.43
N ALA A 101 1.26 -2.21 4.17
CA ALA A 101 0.23 -2.90 3.41
C ALA A 101 -0.56 -3.86 4.31
N ILE A 102 -1.89 -3.86 4.19
CA ILE A 102 -2.78 -4.84 4.83
C ILE A 102 -3.27 -5.84 3.79
N GLY A 103 -3.20 -7.14 4.08
CA GLY A 103 -3.72 -8.16 3.18
C GLY A 103 -3.56 -9.57 3.72
N ARG A 104 -3.38 -10.52 2.80
CA ARG A 104 -2.99 -11.90 3.10
C ARG A 104 -1.95 -12.40 2.11
N PHE A 105 -1.07 -13.31 2.53
CA PHE A 105 -0.21 -14.04 1.62
C PHE A 105 -1.02 -15.00 0.72
N MET A 106 -0.46 -15.33 -0.44
CA MET A 106 -0.97 -16.39 -1.34
C MET A 106 -0.31 -17.74 -1.07
N ASP A 107 0.81 -17.74 -0.36
CA ASP A 107 1.62 -18.91 -0.07
C ASP A 107 2.03 -18.95 1.40
N ASP A 108 2.35 -20.15 1.89
CA ASP A 108 2.84 -20.38 3.25
C ASP A 108 4.33 -20.02 3.41
N GLU A 109 5.02 -19.69 2.31
CA GLU A 109 6.43 -19.30 2.30
C GLU A 109 6.63 -17.80 2.58
N HIS A 110 5.53 -17.04 2.70
CA HIS A 110 5.50 -15.59 2.87
C HIS A 110 6.26 -14.84 1.75
N LYS A 111 6.10 -15.27 0.50
CA LYS A 111 6.75 -14.65 -0.67
C LYS A 111 5.81 -13.75 -1.45
N LEU A 112 4.57 -14.19 -1.66
CA LEU A 112 3.64 -13.51 -2.55
C LEU A 112 2.42 -13.00 -1.79
N VAL A 113 2.11 -11.72 -1.97
CA VAL A 113 0.91 -11.08 -1.42
C VAL A 113 -0.25 -11.19 -2.40
N ASN A 114 -1.46 -11.41 -1.88
CA ASN A 114 -2.64 -11.65 -2.71
C ASN A 114 -3.24 -10.37 -3.32
N GLY A 115 -3.83 -10.52 -4.52
CA GLY A 115 -4.70 -9.52 -5.15
C GLY A 115 -4.00 -8.23 -5.60
N GLY A 116 -4.75 -7.13 -5.65
CA GLY A 116 -4.25 -5.80 -6.04
C GLY A 116 -3.13 -5.29 -5.12
N THR A 117 -3.21 -5.59 -3.83
CA THR A 117 -2.16 -5.27 -2.84
C THR A 117 -0.83 -5.91 -3.22
N GLY A 118 -0.85 -7.12 -3.77
CA GLY A 118 0.36 -7.82 -4.20
C GLY A 118 1.12 -7.11 -5.30
N TRP A 119 0.43 -6.40 -6.19
CA TRP A 119 1.07 -5.59 -7.22
C TRP A 119 1.77 -4.37 -6.63
N THR A 120 1.12 -3.65 -5.71
CA THR A 120 1.74 -2.51 -5.01
C THR A 120 2.97 -2.97 -4.23
N VAL A 121 2.86 -4.08 -3.50
CA VAL A 121 3.96 -4.67 -2.74
C VAL A 121 5.10 -5.10 -3.67
N GLN A 122 4.81 -5.74 -4.80
CA GLN A 122 5.86 -6.14 -5.73
C GLN A 122 6.56 -4.93 -6.35
N MET A 123 5.83 -3.90 -6.77
CA MET A 123 6.45 -2.67 -7.29
C MET A 123 7.36 -2.01 -6.24
N ALA A 124 7.01 -2.08 -4.95
CA ALA A 124 7.88 -1.62 -3.86
C ALA A 124 9.14 -2.47 -3.72
N VAL A 125 9.01 -3.79 -3.77
CA VAL A 125 10.13 -4.75 -3.74
C VAL A 125 11.08 -4.52 -4.92
N ASP A 126 10.56 -4.39 -6.13
CA ASP A 126 11.35 -4.17 -7.35
C ASP A 126 12.06 -2.81 -7.37
N ASN A 127 11.64 -1.88 -6.52
CA ASN A 127 12.22 -0.53 -6.39
C ASN A 127 12.91 -0.33 -5.03
N ASP A 128 13.37 -1.43 -4.41
CA ASP A 128 14.16 -1.45 -3.18
C ASP A 128 13.53 -0.73 -1.97
N LYS A 129 12.19 -0.61 -1.94
CA LYS A 129 11.45 0.00 -0.82
C LYS A 129 11.23 -1.01 0.30
N VAL A 130 11.44 -0.59 1.54
CA VAL A 130 11.06 -1.40 2.71
C VAL A 130 9.53 -1.54 2.74
N VAL A 131 9.05 -2.78 2.86
CA VAL A 131 7.63 -3.09 2.99
C VAL A 131 7.36 -3.67 4.37
N HIS A 132 6.39 -3.10 5.06
CA HIS A 132 5.73 -3.67 6.22
C HIS A 132 4.38 -4.22 5.77
N PHE A 133 4.18 -5.52 5.91
CA PHE A 133 2.98 -6.21 5.46
C PHE A 133 2.29 -6.87 6.65
N PHE A 134 1.05 -6.51 6.91
CA PHE A 134 0.22 -7.18 7.91
C PHE A 134 -0.62 -8.23 7.22
N ASP A 135 -0.38 -9.49 7.57
CA ASP A 135 -1.29 -10.55 7.20
C ASP A 135 -2.43 -10.62 8.22
N GLN A 136 -3.62 -10.24 7.78
CA GLN A 136 -4.81 -10.12 8.64
C GLN A 136 -5.42 -11.47 9.05
N ASN A 137 -5.00 -12.57 8.41
CA ASN A 137 -5.42 -13.93 8.76
C ASN A 137 -4.46 -14.54 9.78
N ILE A 138 -3.16 -14.28 9.62
CA ILE A 138 -2.12 -14.69 10.57
C ILE A 138 -2.10 -13.75 11.79
N ASN A 139 -2.68 -12.55 11.65
CA ASN A 139 -2.71 -11.51 12.67
C ASN A 139 -1.29 -11.10 13.09
N SER A 140 -0.42 -10.83 12.12
CA SER A 140 0.99 -10.53 12.37
C SER A 140 1.59 -9.62 11.31
N TRP A 141 2.54 -8.78 11.75
CA TRP A 141 3.37 -7.99 10.86
C TRP A 141 4.53 -8.82 10.31
N PHE A 142 4.82 -8.58 9.04
CA PHE A 142 5.96 -9.10 8.32
C PHE A 142 6.69 -7.96 7.64
N ARG A 143 7.96 -8.18 7.32
CA ARG A 143 8.83 -7.17 6.73
C ARG A 143 9.64 -7.73 5.58
N TRP A 144 9.69 -6.96 4.52
CA TRP A 144 10.65 -7.13 3.44
C TRP A 144 11.69 -5.99 3.46
N LYS A 145 12.93 -6.33 3.10
CA LYS A 145 14.02 -5.38 2.86
C LYS A 145 14.79 -5.79 1.60
N PRO A 146 15.47 -4.84 0.93
CA PRO A 146 16.39 -5.16 -0.16
C PRO A 146 17.35 -6.30 0.22
N GLY A 147 17.48 -7.27 -0.67
CA GLY A 147 18.26 -8.50 -0.47
C GLY A 147 17.53 -9.66 0.22
N TYR A 148 16.28 -9.47 0.68
CA TYR A 148 15.49 -10.58 1.24
C TYR A 148 14.86 -11.43 0.12
N THR A 149 14.80 -12.75 0.34
CA THR A 149 14.15 -13.71 -0.57
C THR A 149 12.69 -14.01 -0.20
N LYS A 150 12.26 -13.57 0.99
CA LYS A 150 10.88 -13.67 1.50
C LYS A 150 10.64 -12.63 2.57
N PHE A 151 9.38 -12.44 2.95
CA PHE A 151 9.03 -11.65 4.11
C PHE A 151 9.43 -12.38 5.40
N LEU A 152 9.98 -11.64 6.36
CA LEU A 152 10.30 -12.14 7.70
C LEU A 152 9.31 -11.56 8.68
N GLN A 153 8.82 -12.38 9.62
CA GLN A 153 7.92 -11.90 10.67
C GLN A 153 8.62 -10.81 11.49
N ALA A 154 7.87 -9.77 11.85
CA ALA A 154 8.34 -8.66 12.66
C ALA A 154 7.76 -8.77 14.07
N ASP A 155 8.61 -8.61 15.08
CA ASP A 155 8.20 -8.73 16.49
C ASP A 155 7.51 -7.48 17.04
N ASN A 156 7.52 -6.38 16.29
CA ASN A 156 7.06 -5.08 16.77
C ASN A 156 6.21 -4.34 15.72
N THR A 157 5.34 -3.45 16.21
CA THR A 157 4.58 -2.51 15.39
C THR A 157 5.53 -1.62 14.56
N PRO A 158 5.32 -1.49 13.24
CA PRO A 158 6.15 -0.64 12.40
C PRO A 158 6.10 0.84 12.79
N GLN A 159 7.26 1.50 12.78
CA GLN A 159 7.34 2.96 12.87
C GLN A 159 7.02 3.59 11.51
N LEU A 160 6.10 4.55 11.47
CA LEU A 160 5.74 5.33 10.28
C LEU A 160 6.85 6.29 9.87
N THR A 161 6.99 6.46 8.56
CA THR A 161 7.84 7.47 7.93
C THR A 161 6.99 8.69 7.58
N ILE A 162 7.61 9.85 7.36
CA ILE A 162 6.89 11.10 7.09
C ILE A 162 6.08 10.94 5.80
N GLN A 163 6.71 10.41 4.74
CA GLN A 163 6.03 10.03 3.51
C GLN A 163 5.83 8.52 3.50
N PHE A 164 4.63 8.03 3.79
CA PHE A 164 4.38 6.59 3.81
C PHE A 164 3.25 6.20 2.86
N ALA A 165 3.28 4.97 2.35
CA ALA A 165 2.13 4.43 1.64
C ALA A 165 1.28 3.57 2.59
N GLY A 166 0.05 3.98 2.85
CA GLY A 166 -0.96 3.20 3.57
C GLY A 166 -1.92 2.57 2.58
N VAL A 167 -1.78 1.25 2.36
CA VAL A 167 -2.50 0.55 1.29
C VAL A 167 -3.06 -0.79 1.78
N GLY A 168 -3.98 -1.39 1.02
CA GLY A 168 -4.29 -2.79 1.24
C GLY A 168 -5.55 -3.34 0.59
N THR A 169 -5.97 -4.47 1.13
CA THR A 169 -7.14 -5.23 0.66
C THR A 169 -8.44 -4.43 0.79
N ARG A 170 -9.35 -4.65 -0.17
CA ARG A 170 -10.74 -4.17 -0.05
C ARG A 170 -11.56 -4.96 0.97
N ALA A 171 -11.22 -6.24 1.15
CA ALA A 171 -11.81 -7.13 2.13
C ALA A 171 -10.97 -7.09 3.41
N ILE A 172 -10.90 -5.92 4.05
CA ILE A 172 -10.27 -5.76 5.35
C ILE A 172 -11.16 -6.40 6.43
N ASN A 173 -10.55 -7.10 7.40
CA ASN A 173 -11.23 -7.64 8.58
C ASN A 173 -10.84 -6.84 9.84
N ASP A 174 -11.40 -7.23 10.98
CA ASP A 174 -11.17 -6.55 12.26
C ASP A 174 -9.68 -6.52 12.64
N ASN A 175 -8.93 -7.61 12.45
CA ASN A 175 -7.48 -7.64 12.70
C ASN A 175 -6.73 -6.60 11.85
N GLY A 176 -7.12 -6.46 10.58
CA GLY A 176 -6.53 -5.47 9.68
C GLY A 176 -6.82 -4.04 10.11
N VAL A 177 -8.06 -3.77 10.56
CA VAL A 177 -8.46 -2.46 11.11
C VAL A 177 -7.67 -2.16 12.38
N ASP A 178 -7.59 -3.13 13.30
CA ASP A 178 -6.86 -3.00 14.56
C ASP A 178 -5.36 -2.79 14.34
N ALA A 179 -4.77 -3.43 13.33
CA ALA A 179 -3.36 -3.21 12.98
C ALA A 179 -3.08 -1.78 12.52
N ILE A 180 -3.98 -1.18 11.72
CA ILE A 180 -3.86 0.22 11.29
C ILE A 180 -4.02 1.14 12.51
N LYS A 181 -5.05 0.91 13.33
CA LYS A 181 -5.29 1.68 14.55
C LYS A 181 -4.08 1.64 15.48
N HIS A 182 -3.54 0.45 15.74
CA HIS A 182 -2.37 0.28 16.59
C HIS A 182 -1.13 0.97 15.99
N ILE A 183 -0.93 0.95 14.66
CA ILE A 183 0.16 1.72 14.05
C ILE A 183 0.03 3.22 14.37
N PHE A 184 -1.15 3.80 14.22
CA PHE A 184 -1.34 5.22 14.52
C PHE A 184 -1.16 5.50 16.01
N ASP A 185 -1.78 4.71 16.89
CA ASP A 185 -1.64 4.82 18.34
C ASP A 185 -0.15 4.75 18.75
N TYR A 186 0.60 3.79 18.21
CA TYR A 186 2.04 3.61 18.48
C TYR A 186 2.90 4.77 17.97
N ASN A 187 2.58 5.36 16.83
CA ASN A 187 3.44 6.38 16.22
C ASN A 187 3.14 7.81 16.72
N PHE A 188 1.92 8.06 17.22
CA PHE A 188 1.46 9.40 17.56
C PHE A 188 1.02 9.58 19.02
N ASN A 189 0.69 8.50 19.74
CA ASN A 189 0.31 8.58 21.16
C ASN A 189 1.48 8.24 22.11
N ILE A 190 2.73 8.25 21.65
CA ILE A 190 3.88 8.16 22.56
C ILE A 190 4.14 9.53 23.20
N LEU A 191 3.68 9.64 24.46
CA LEU A 191 3.87 10.66 25.51
C LEU A 191 2.73 11.68 25.70
N LEU A 192 1.77 11.30 26.58
CA LEU A 192 1.45 12.11 27.76
C LEU A 192 2.33 11.63 28.93
#